data_AF-A0A971QFF0-F1
#
_entry.id   AF-A0A971QFF0-F1
#
_cell.length_a   1.000
_cell.length_b   1.000
_cell.length_c   1.000
_cell.angle_alpha   90.00
_cell.angle_beta   90.00
_cell.angle_gamma   90.00
#
_symmetry.space_group_name_H-M   'P 1'
#
loop_
_entity.id
_entity.type
_entity.pdbx_description
1 polymer ?
#
loop_
_entity_poly.entity_id
_entity_poly.type
_entity_poly.pdbx_seq_one_letter_code
_entity_poly.pdbx_strand_id
1 'polypeptide(L)'
;MSHRHGSFTQMCLTSFVATGLVLAVAASAYAQAPVVPPGSGTSQAPYLVSEIGHLVWMGDTAAASSGKYYSLTTDIDASATAGWNDADTDTDVLEGFKPIGTYSSSNTRSFRGFFDGNGHTISGLIINRPGVNNVGLFGYVDSGGQVRNLGLVGGAVTGTWSVGGLVGLNYEGTVSNCYATGAVTGDREVGGLVGRNYQGTVSDCYATGAVTGNTRVGGLVGYNYSGTVSNSYWDMQTSGQSTSAGGAGKTTAEMKQQATFVGWDFTS
;
A
#
# COMPACT_ATOMS: atom_id res chain seq x y z
N MET A 1 -41.77 -25.18 65.71
CA MET A 1 -40.44 -24.55 65.56
C MET A 1 -40.58 -23.50 64.46
N SER A 2 -40.88 -22.25 64.84
CA SER A 2 -39.96 -21.06 64.85
C SER A 2 -39.97 -20.37 63.47
N HIS A 3 -40.13 -19.05 63.26
CA HIS A 3 -40.25 -17.79 64.02
C HIS A 3 -41.02 -16.79 63.11
N ARG A 4 -41.96 -15.95 63.61
CA ARG A 4 -41.87 -14.51 63.98
C ARG A 4 -41.24 -13.49 62.99
N HIS A 5 -42.10 -12.53 62.57
CA HIS A 5 -41.97 -11.05 62.56
C HIS A 5 -41.08 -10.23 61.58
N GLY A 6 -41.65 -9.10 61.14
CA GLY A 6 -41.01 -7.79 60.84
C GLY A 6 -40.89 -7.47 59.35
N SER A 7 -41.66 -6.57 58.72
CA SER A 7 -41.69 -5.08 58.76
C SER A 7 -40.41 -4.41 58.22
N PHE A 8 -40.60 -3.22 57.61
CA PHE A 8 -39.60 -2.21 57.15
C PHE A 8 -39.14 -2.36 55.68
N THR A 9 -39.02 -1.35 54.82
CA THR A 9 -39.15 0.11 54.88
C THR A 9 -39.17 0.65 53.43
N GLN A 10 -39.95 1.70 53.19
CA GLN A 10 -39.88 2.55 52.01
C GLN A 10 -38.51 3.23 51.92
N MET A 11 -37.72 2.97 50.87
CA MET A 11 -36.45 3.67 50.65
C MET A 11 -36.45 4.44 49.33
N CYS A 12 -36.60 5.76 49.48
CA CYS A 12 -35.97 6.87 48.75
C CYS A 12 -35.64 6.66 47.26
N LEU A 13 -36.39 7.35 46.38
CA LEU A 13 -35.86 7.80 45.09
C LEU A 13 -34.79 8.86 45.36
N THR A 14 -33.52 8.49 45.28
CA THR A 14 -32.44 9.47 45.06
C THR A 14 -32.17 9.55 43.57
N SER A 15 -32.54 10.69 43.00
CA SER A 15 -32.19 11.13 41.66
C SER A 15 -30.67 11.17 41.48
N PHE A 16 -30.12 10.24 40.69
CA PHE A 16 -28.78 10.38 40.13
C PHE A 16 -28.88 11.14 38.81
N VAL A 17 -28.45 12.40 38.81
CA VAL A 17 -28.01 13.07 37.59
C VAL A 17 -26.64 12.46 37.27
N ALA A 18 -26.63 11.45 36.41
CA ALA A 18 -25.39 10.96 35.83
C ALA A 18 -24.88 12.06 34.88
N THR A 19 -24.00 12.92 35.37
CA THR A 19 -23.08 13.66 34.50
C THR A 19 -22.27 12.60 33.77
N GLY A 20 -22.66 12.33 32.54
CA GLY A 20 -21.96 11.43 31.65
C GLY A 20 -20.54 11.96 31.44
N LEU A 21 -19.59 11.42 32.19
CA LEU A 21 -18.20 11.43 31.80
C LEU A 21 -18.14 10.59 30.52
N VAL A 22 -18.13 11.26 29.37
CA VAL A 22 -17.73 10.62 28.13
C VAL A 22 -16.26 10.29 28.32
N LEU A 23 -15.97 9.08 28.81
CA LEU A 23 -14.68 8.46 28.62
C LEU A 23 -14.54 8.36 27.09
N ALA A 24 -13.80 9.30 26.50
CA ALA A 24 -13.22 9.08 25.19
C ALA A 24 -12.22 7.94 25.37
N VAL A 25 -12.73 6.70 25.33
CA VAL A 25 -11.90 5.56 25.00
C VAL A 25 -11.38 5.92 23.62
N ALA A 26 -10.08 6.18 23.52
CA ALA A 26 -9.41 6.24 22.23
C ALA A 26 -9.72 4.89 21.58
N ALA A 27 -10.70 4.87 20.68
CA ALA A 27 -10.97 3.71 19.87
C ALA A 27 -9.70 3.50 19.07
N SER A 28 -8.93 2.47 19.43
CA SER A 28 -7.88 1.96 18.56
C SER A 28 -8.54 1.76 17.19
N ALA A 29 -8.17 2.58 16.22
CA ALA A 29 -8.78 2.55 14.90
C ALA A 29 -8.24 1.30 14.20
N TYR A 30 -8.96 0.19 14.34
CA TYR A 30 -8.65 -1.04 13.63
C TYR A 30 -8.79 -0.83 12.12
N ALA A 31 -7.99 -1.56 11.34
CA ALA A 31 -8.11 -1.55 9.89
C ALA A 31 -9.55 -1.82 9.44
N GLN A 32 -9.98 -1.19 8.34
CA GLN A 32 -11.29 -1.46 7.76
C GLN A 32 -11.42 -2.95 7.41
N ALA A 33 -12.58 -3.55 7.71
CA ALA A 33 -12.84 -4.94 7.36
C ALA A 33 -12.74 -5.17 5.84
N PRO A 34 -12.21 -6.32 5.39
CA PRO A 34 -12.15 -6.65 3.97
C PRO A 34 -13.55 -6.73 3.37
N VAL A 35 -13.71 -6.11 2.19
CA VAL A 35 -14.96 -6.17 1.40
C VAL A 35 -14.67 -6.93 0.12
N VAL A 36 -15.50 -7.91 -0.23
CA VAL A 36 -15.34 -8.66 -1.48
C VAL A 36 -15.75 -7.75 -2.65
N PRO A 37 -14.87 -7.48 -3.63
CA PRO A 37 -15.23 -6.68 -4.79
C PRO A 37 -16.26 -7.42 -5.67
N PRO A 38 -17.19 -6.71 -6.32
CA PRO A 38 -18.07 -7.33 -7.31
C PRO A 38 -17.26 -7.81 -8.53
N GLY A 39 -17.76 -8.84 -9.21
CA GLY A 39 -17.05 -9.55 -10.28
C GLY A 39 -16.57 -10.93 -9.85
N SER A 40 -15.99 -11.69 -10.79
CA SER A 40 -15.48 -13.06 -10.54
C SER A 40 -13.97 -13.19 -10.73
N GLY A 41 -13.32 -12.08 -11.08
CA GLY A 41 -11.90 -11.99 -11.35
C GLY A 41 -11.47 -12.67 -12.64
N THR A 42 -12.37 -12.86 -13.61
CA THR A 42 -12.01 -13.29 -14.98
C THR A 42 -11.69 -12.08 -15.85
N SER A 43 -11.09 -12.29 -17.02
CA SER A 43 -10.81 -11.17 -17.93
C SER A 43 -12.07 -10.49 -18.47
N GLN A 44 -13.20 -11.19 -18.57
CA GLN A 44 -14.49 -10.62 -18.97
C GLN A 44 -15.30 -10.04 -17.81
N ALA A 45 -15.00 -10.45 -16.57
CA ALA A 45 -15.67 -9.99 -15.36
C ALA A 45 -14.63 -9.80 -14.24
N PRO A 46 -13.76 -8.78 -14.37
CA PRO A 46 -12.74 -8.51 -13.37
C PRO A 46 -13.38 -8.14 -12.03
N TYR A 47 -12.62 -8.29 -10.94
CA TYR A 47 -13.00 -7.71 -9.66
C TYR A 47 -12.95 -6.18 -9.79
N LEU A 48 -14.09 -5.51 -9.56
CA LEU A 48 -14.22 -4.06 -9.67
C LEU A 48 -13.86 -3.41 -8.33
N VAL A 49 -12.74 -2.71 -8.30
CA VAL A 49 -12.16 -2.15 -7.09
C VAL A 49 -12.50 -0.66 -7.03
N SER A 50 -13.41 -0.30 -6.12
CA SER A 50 -13.90 1.09 -5.97
C SER A 50 -13.73 1.70 -4.57
N GLU A 51 -13.21 0.94 -3.60
CA GLU A 51 -13.08 1.39 -2.21
C GLU A 51 -11.93 0.68 -1.51
N ILE A 52 -11.47 1.25 -0.40
CA ILE A 52 -10.30 0.73 0.31
C ILE A 52 -10.52 -0.67 0.90
N GLY A 53 -11.76 -1.01 1.29
CA GLY A 53 -12.11 -2.34 1.77
C GLY A 53 -11.84 -3.46 0.75
N HIS A 54 -11.95 -3.16 -0.55
CA HIS A 54 -11.58 -4.07 -1.63
C HIS A 54 -10.07 -4.32 -1.68
N LEU A 55 -9.25 -3.28 -1.44
CA LEU A 55 -7.79 -3.41 -1.36
C LEU A 55 -7.37 -4.25 -0.15
N VAL A 56 -8.06 -4.11 0.99
CA VAL A 56 -7.84 -4.96 2.17
C VAL A 56 -8.16 -6.42 1.84
N TRP A 57 -9.29 -6.69 1.20
CA TRP A 57 -9.66 -8.04 0.75
C TRP A 57 -8.66 -8.65 -0.21
N MET A 58 -8.08 -7.85 -1.11
CA MET A 58 -7.00 -8.29 -1.98
C MET A 58 -5.75 -8.69 -1.20
N GLY A 59 -5.37 -7.94 -0.17
CA GLY A 59 -4.25 -8.30 0.71
C GLY A 59 -4.47 -9.66 1.38
N ASP A 60 -5.69 -9.89 1.87
CA ASP A 60 -6.08 -11.15 2.49
C ASP A 60 -6.21 -12.31 1.50
N THR A 61 -6.42 -12.05 0.21
CA THR A 61 -6.60 -13.09 -0.82
C THR A 61 -5.46 -13.19 -1.83
N ALA A 62 -4.35 -12.45 -1.62
CA ALA A 62 -3.26 -12.35 -2.56
C ALA A 62 -2.69 -13.71 -3.01
N ALA A 63 -2.59 -14.69 -2.10
CA ALA A 63 -2.14 -16.05 -2.44
C ALA A 63 -3.04 -16.76 -3.47
N ALA A 64 -4.30 -16.37 -3.60
CA ALA A 64 -5.27 -16.90 -4.56
C ALA A 64 -5.44 -16.00 -5.81
N SER A 65 -4.58 -15.00 -5.99
CA SER A 65 -4.66 -14.03 -7.09
C SER A 65 -4.22 -14.57 -8.45
N SER A 66 -3.62 -15.76 -8.51
CA SER A 66 -3.14 -16.35 -9.77
C SER A 66 -4.26 -16.41 -10.83
N GLY A 67 -4.03 -15.76 -11.96
CA GLY A 67 -4.99 -15.70 -13.07
C GLY A 67 -6.21 -14.80 -12.82
N LYS A 68 -6.24 -14.03 -11.73
CA LYS A 68 -7.34 -13.12 -11.37
C LYS A 68 -7.10 -11.71 -11.88
N TYR A 69 -8.17 -11.08 -12.36
CA TYR A 69 -8.17 -9.72 -12.90
C TYR A 69 -8.87 -8.76 -11.96
N TYR A 70 -8.25 -7.60 -11.75
CA TYR A 70 -8.70 -6.53 -10.86
C TYR A 70 -8.64 -5.21 -11.64
N SER A 71 -9.67 -4.39 -11.53
CA SER A 71 -9.72 -3.09 -12.22
C SER A 71 -10.23 -2.02 -11.28
N LEU A 72 -9.49 -0.93 -11.13
CA LEU A 72 -10.02 0.26 -10.47
C LEU A 72 -11.15 0.86 -11.32
N THR A 73 -12.20 1.32 -10.64
CA THR A 73 -13.36 1.97 -11.28
C THR A 73 -13.57 3.40 -10.83
N THR A 74 -12.77 3.85 -9.87
CA THR A 74 -12.73 5.22 -9.34
C THR A 74 -11.38 5.42 -8.67
N ASP A 75 -11.01 6.69 -8.46
CA ASP A 75 -9.96 7.05 -7.52
C ASP A 75 -10.35 6.60 -6.09
N ILE A 76 -9.36 6.17 -5.32
CA ILE A 76 -9.52 5.74 -3.92
C ILE A 76 -8.70 6.66 -3.01
N ASP A 77 -9.34 7.26 -2.03
CA ASP A 77 -8.68 7.93 -0.91
C ASP A 77 -8.35 6.90 0.18
N ALA A 78 -7.06 6.68 0.40
CA ALA A 78 -6.50 5.77 1.39
C ALA A 78 -5.91 6.47 2.62
N SER A 79 -6.14 7.77 2.81
CA SER A 79 -5.62 8.55 3.93
C SER A 79 -6.03 8.03 5.32
N ALA A 80 -7.19 7.37 5.41
CA ALA A 80 -7.65 6.72 6.64
C ALA A 80 -6.68 5.65 7.18
N THR A 81 -5.83 5.08 6.31
CA THR A 81 -4.84 4.08 6.70
C THR A 81 -3.79 4.63 7.67
N ALA A 82 -3.60 5.95 7.75
CA ALA A 82 -2.74 6.57 8.77
C ALA A 82 -3.14 6.20 10.21
N GLY A 83 -4.44 5.92 10.42
CA GLY A 83 -5.00 5.55 11.72
C GLY A 83 -5.01 4.05 12.00
N TRP A 84 -4.64 3.19 11.04
CA TRP A 84 -4.87 1.76 11.14
C TRP A 84 -3.78 1.02 11.90
N ASN A 85 -4.18 -0.01 12.63
CA ASN A 85 -3.29 -1.01 13.22
C ASN A 85 -3.72 -2.43 12.81
N ASP A 86 -2.78 -3.37 12.75
CA ASP A 86 -3.12 -4.79 12.56
C ASP A 86 -3.70 -5.34 13.87
N ALA A 87 -4.75 -6.13 13.77
CA ALA A 87 -5.45 -6.68 14.94
C ALA A 87 -4.58 -7.65 15.73
N ASP A 88 -3.55 -8.22 15.08
CA ASP A 88 -2.69 -9.28 15.62
C ASP A 88 -1.38 -8.76 16.24
N THR A 89 -1.11 -7.45 16.18
CA THR A 89 0.10 -6.83 16.74
C THR A 89 -0.26 -5.95 17.93
N ASP A 90 0.05 -6.41 19.14
CA ASP A 90 0.01 -5.61 20.37
C ASP A 90 1.17 -4.59 20.36
N THR A 91 1.08 -3.60 19.49
CA THR A 91 2.05 -2.50 19.43
C THR A 91 1.33 -1.17 19.42
N ASP A 92 1.90 -0.20 20.14
CA ASP A 92 1.49 1.21 20.12
C ASP A 92 1.78 1.91 18.76
N VAL A 93 2.32 1.18 17.78
CA VAL A 93 2.67 1.69 16.47
C VAL A 93 1.50 1.45 15.52
N LEU A 94 0.94 2.52 14.96
CA LEU A 94 -0.01 2.41 13.86
C LEU A 94 0.72 1.93 12.60
N GLU A 95 0.53 0.67 12.25
CA GLU A 95 1.20 0.02 11.12
C GLU A 95 0.65 0.43 9.74
N GLY A 96 -0.54 1.02 9.72
CA GLY A 96 -1.25 1.39 8.51
C GLY A 96 -1.69 0.20 7.66
N PHE A 97 -1.76 0.41 6.35
CA PHE A 97 -2.23 -0.61 5.41
C PHE A 97 -1.32 -1.84 5.41
N LYS A 98 -1.94 -3.03 5.28
CA LYS A 98 -1.24 -4.31 5.13
C LYS A 98 -0.97 -4.56 3.64
N PRO A 99 0.29 -4.63 3.18
CA PRO A 99 0.62 -4.77 1.76
C PRO A 99 -0.13 -5.90 1.05
N ILE A 100 -0.50 -5.67 -0.22
CA ILE A 100 -1.04 -6.70 -1.10
C ILE A 100 0.10 -7.63 -1.51
N GLY A 101 -0.02 -8.87 -1.04
CA GLY A 101 0.97 -9.89 -1.22
C GLY A 101 2.20 -9.68 -0.34
N THR A 102 2.45 -10.63 0.54
CA THR A 102 3.51 -10.56 1.54
C THR A 102 4.35 -11.83 1.51
N TYR A 103 5.63 -11.68 1.85
CA TYR A 103 6.50 -12.80 2.10
C TYR A 103 6.51 -13.09 3.61
N SER A 104 6.09 -14.29 4.00
CA SER A 104 6.37 -14.83 5.34
C SER A 104 7.26 -16.05 5.21
N SER A 105 8.14 -16.26 6.18
CA SER A 105 8.98 -17.46 6.28
C SER A 105 8.19 -18.77 6.38
N SER A 106 6.87 -18.70 6.63
CA SER A 106 5.98 -19.86 6.73
C SER A 106 5.03 -20.06 5.54
N ASN A 107 4.83 -19.04 4.69
CA ASN A 107 4.10 -19.17 3.43
C ASN A 107 4.28 -17.92 2.54
N THR A 108 4.49 -18.12 1.24
CA THR A 108 4.54 -17.02 0.27
C THR A 108 3.13 -16.68 -0.18
N ARG A 109 2.66 -15.45 0.10
CA ARG A 109 1.37 -14.94 -0.38
C ARG A 109 1.57 -13.94 -1.51
N SER A 110 2.42 -14.24 -2.49
CA SER A 110 2.74 -13.28 -3.55
C SER A 110 1.53 -12.95 -4.42
N PHE A 111 1.53 -11.73 -4.97
CA PHE A 111 0.55 -11.31 -5.96
C PHE A 111 0.94 -11.85 -7.34
N ARG A 112 0.04 -12.61 -7.96
CA ARG A 112 0.18 -13.25 -9.29
C ARG A 112 -1.02 -12.95 -10.20
N GLY A 113 -1.79 -11.91 -9.86
CA GLY A 113 -2.94 -11.46 -10.63
C GLY A 113 -2.60 -10.31 -11.57
N PHE A 114 -3.63 -9.79 -12.25
CA PHE A 114 -3.57 -8.66 -13.15
C PHE A 114 -4.31 -7.48 -12.51
N PHE A 115 -3.57 -6.50 -11.99
CA PHE A 115 -4.14 -5.28 -11.44
C PHE A 115 -4.03 -4.14 -12.45
N ASP A 116 -5.16 -3.60 -12.87
CA ASP A 116 -5.25 -2.46 -13.77
C ASP A 116 -5.86 -1.26 -13.03
N GLY A 117 -5.05 -0.23 -12.81
CA GLY A 117 -5.53 1.03 -12.27
C GLY A 117 -6.46 1.79 -13.21
N ASN A 118 -6.51 1.43 -14.51
CA ASN A 118 -7.40 2.03 -15.50
C ASN A 118 -7.32 3.58 -15.53
N GLY A 119 -6.14 4.14 -15.25
CA GLY A 119 -5.91 5.59 -15.17
C GLY A 119 -6.30 6.23 -13.83
N HIS A 120 -6.91 5.48 -12.91
CA HIS A 120 -7.25 5.94 -11.57
C HIS A 120 -6.06 5.91 -10.61
N THR A 121 -6.26 6.60 -9.50
CA THR A 121 -5.27 6.78 -8.46
C THR A 121 -5.71 6.19 -7.12
N ILE A 122 -4.73 5.78 -6.32
CA ILE A 122 -4.89 5.55 -4.89
C ILE A 122 -4.08 6.65 -4.20
N SER A 123 -4.71 7.42 -3.32
CA SER A 123 -4.10 8.59 -2.70
C SER A 123 -3.96 8.47 -1.19
N GLY A 124 -2.95 9.11 -0.60
CA GLY A 124 -2.80 9.21 0.86
C GLY A 124 -2.46 7.91 1.60
N LEU A 125 -2.10 6.84 0.87
CA LEU A 125 -1.80 5.53 1.47
C LEU A 125 -0.64 5.61 2.48
N ILE A 126 -0.87 5.15 3.71
CA ILE A 126 0.16 4.98 4.74
C ILE A 126 0.41 3.50 5.00
N ILE A 127 1.67 3.10 4.89
CA ILE A 127 2.18 1.81 5.35
C ILE A 127 3.37 2.10 6.26
N ASN A 128 3.30 1.75 7.54
CA ASN A 128 4.33 2.06 8.53
C ASN A 128 4.83 0.80 9.23
N ARG A 129 5.68 0.03 8.54
CA ARG A 129 6.11 -1.31 8.97
C ARG A 129 7.64 -1.44 9.04
N PRO A 130 8.33 -0.65 9.89
CA PRO A 130 9.80 -0.49 9.86
C PRO A 130 10.62 -1.76 10.13
N GLY A 131 10.00 -2.85 10.60
CA GLY A 131 10.62 -4.17 10.81
C GLY A 131 10.26 -5.22 9.74
N VAL A 132 9.53 -4.83 8.70
CA VAL A 132 8.99 -5.74 7.68
C VAL A 132 9.72 -5.57 6.36
N ASN A 133 10.01 -6.68 5.69
CA ASN A 133 10.61 -6.71 4.36
C ASN A 133 9.52 -6.72 3.28
N ASN A 134 9.88 -6.33 2.06
CA ASN A 134 9.02 -6.35 0.88
C ASN A 134 7.76 -5.50 1.11
N VAL A 135 7.97 -4.18 1.26
CA VAL A 135 6.91 -3.24 1.64
C VAL A 135 6.64 -2.27 0.49
N GLY A 136 5.36 -2.14 0.16
CA GLY A 136 4.76 -1.25 -0.83
C GLY A 136 3.25 -1.51 -0.85
N LEU A 137 2.47 -0.80 -1.68
CA LEU A 137 1.06 -1.19 -1.88
C LEU A 137 0.97 -2.67 -2.26
N PHE A 138 1.84 -3.11 -3.17
CA PHE A 138 2.12 -4.51 -3.42
C PHE A 138 3.45 -4.88 -2.73
N GLY A 139 3.40 -5.73 -1.71
CA GLY A 139 4.63 -6.13 -1.02
C GLY A 139 5.49 -7.01 -1.93
N TYR A 140 4.87 -7.99 -2.57
CA TYR A 140 5.53 -8.97 -3.43
C TYR A 140 4.70 -9.28 -4.69
N VAL A 141 5.15 -8.79 -5.84
CA VAL A 141 4.67 -9.21 -7.18
C VAL A 141 5.58 -10.32 -7.72
N ASP A 142 5.02 -11.47 -8.05
CA ASP A 142 5.75 -12.67 -8.47
C ASP A 142 5.42 -13.03 -9.93
N SER A 143 6.01 -14.12 -10.45
CA SER A 143 5.80 -14.58 -11.82
C SER A 143 4.31 -14.72 -12.15
N GLY A 144 3.89 -14.08 -13.26
CA GLY A 144 2.50 -13.95 -13.68
C GLY A 144 1.74 -12.73 -13.11
N GLY A 145 2.30 -12.06 -12.09
CA GLY A 145 1.77 -10.83 -11.52
C GLY A 145 2.02 -9.61 -12.41
N GLN A 146 1.00 -8.79 -12.58
CA GLN A 146 1.05 -7.55 -13.36
C GLN A 146 0.35 -6.42 -12.60
N VAL A 147 1.02 -5.27 -12.49
CA VAL A 147 0.45 -4.03 -11.95
C VAL A 147 0.63 -2.95 -13.00
N ARG A 148 -0.47 -2.35 -13.46
CA ARG A 148 -0.41 -1.35 -14.54
C ARG A 148 -1.39 -0.19 -14.39
N ASN A 149 -1.11 0.90 -15.10
CA ASN A 149 -1.99 2.07 -15.25
C ASN A 149 -2.44 2.67 -13.92
N LEU A 150 -1.56 2.71 -12.93
CA LEU A 150 -1.90 3.06 -11.55
C LEU A 150 -1.03 4.20 -11.02
N GLY A 151 -1.67 5.23 -10.50
CA GLY A 151 -1.03 6.29 -9.73
C GLY A 151 -1.15 6.10 -8.22
N LEU A 152 -0.03 6.06 -7.50
CA LEU A 152 0.01 6.15 -6.04
C LEU A 152 0.40 7.59 -5.63
N VAL A 153 -0.59 8.34 -5.15
CA VAL A 153 -0.49 9.80 -4.95
C VAL A 153 -0.34 10.17 -3.48
N GLY A 154 0.76 10.82 -3.11
CA GLY A 154 1.06 11.16 -1.72
C GLY A 154 1.20 9.94 -0.82
N GLY A 155 0.96 10.14 0.48
CA GLY A 155 1.15 9.09 1.48
C GLY A 155 2.62 8.83 1.83
N ALA A 156 2.86 7.73 2.54
CA ALA A 156 4.19 7.32 2.99
C ALA A 156 4.28 5.80 3.17
N VAL A 157 5.42 5.23 2.78
CA VAL A 157 5.73 3.81 2.94
C VAL A 157 7.02 3.65 3.73
N THR A 158 6.95 2.95 4.86
CA THR A 158 8.08 2.63 5.74
C THR A 158 8.24 1.12 5.86
N GLY A 159 9.44 0.61 5.62
CA GLY A 159 9.81 -0.82 5.73
C GLY A 159 11.25 -1.00 6.19
N THR A 160 11.78 -2.23 6.13
CA THR A 160 13.22 -2.52 6.37
C THR A 160 13.97 -2.79 5.07
N TRP A 161 13.65 -3.88 4.38
CA TRP A 161 14.36 -4.33 3.18
C TRP A 161 13.41 -4.45 2.00
N SER A 162 13.83 -4.02 0.81
CA SER A 162 13.02 -4.04 -0.43
C SER A 162 11.75 -3.23 -0.22
N VAL A 163 11.93 -1.91 -0.12
CA VAL A 163 10.85 -0.97 0.15
C VAL A 163 10.64 -0.10 -1.08
N GLY A 164 9.44 -0.12 -1.64
CA GLY A 164 9.03 0.75 -2.74
C GLY A 164 7.69 1.39 -2.45
N GLY A 165 7.42 2.57 -3.00
CA GLY A 165 6.11 3.19 -2.86
C GLY A 165 5.00 2.26 -3.37
N LEU A 166 5.18 1.74 -4.59
CA LEU A 166 4.21 0.86 -5.22
C LEU A 166 4.52 -0.63 -4.98
N VAL A 167 5.76 -1.05 -5.22
CA VAL A 167 6.17 -2.47 -5.12
C VAL A 167 7.38 -2.65 -4.21
N GLY A 168 7.28 -3.50 -3.20
CA GLY A 168 8.44 -3.89 -2.39
C GLY A 168 9.44 -4.73 -3.19
N LEU A 169 9.00 -5.94 -3.56
CA LEU A 169 9.74 -6.88 -4.40
C LEU A 169 8.96 -7.22 -5.68
N ASN A 170 9.59 -7.02 -6.83
CA ASN A 170 9.14 -7.53 -8.12
C ASN A 170 10.02 -8.72 -8.53
N TYR A 171 9.52 -9.95 -8.44
CA TYR A 171 10.23 -11.18 -8.83
C TYR A 171 9.58 -11.75 -10.10
N GLU A 172 10.23 -11.58 -11.25
CA GLU A 172 9.69 -12.03 -12.55
C GLU A 172 8.31 -11.45 -12.94
N GLY A 173 7.79 -10.49 -12.17
CA GLY A 173 6.54 -9.78 -12.44
C GLY A 173 6.72 -8.57 -13.35
N THR A 174 5.59 -7.93 -13.69
CA THR A 174 5.56 -6.73 -14.54
C THR A 174 4.91 -5.54 -13.81
N VAL A 175 5.61 -4.41 -13.81
CA VAL A 175 5.09 -3.12 -13.35
C VAL A 175 5.18 -2.15 -14.53
N SER A 176 4.05 -1.65 -15.03
CA SER A 176 4.06 -0.79 -16.23
C SER A 176 3.07 0.36 -16.19
N ASN A 177 3.41 1.51 -16.78
CA ASN A 177 2.54 2.69 -16.77
C ASN A 177 2.06 3.07 -15.37
N CYS A 178 2.99 3.10 -14.40
CA CYS A 178 2.67 3.35 -12.99
C CYS A 178 3.50 4.49 -12.43
N TYR A 179 2.99 5.13 -11.38
CA TYR A 179 3.79 6.14 -10.70
C TYR A 179 3.54 6.22 -9.20
N ALA A 180 4.54 6.72 -8.47
CA ALA A 180 4.46 6.93 -7.03
C ALA A 180 5.01 8.31 -6.64
N THR A 181 4.30 9.01 -5.76
CA THR A 181 4.68 10.37 -5.32
C THR A 181 4.80 10.51 -3.80
N GLY A 182 4.42 9.47 -3.04
CA GLY A 182 4.59 9.40 -1.59
C GLY A 182 6.03 9.14 -1.15
N ALA A 183 6.35 9.53 0.08
CA ALA A 183 7.69 9.31 0.65
C ALA A 183 7.95 7.82 0.92
N VAL A 184 9.18 7.37 0.71
CA VAL A 184 9.60 5.99 0.96
C VAL A 184 10.78 5.97 1.91
N THR A 185 10.65 5.23 3.01
CA THR A 185 11.71 5.07 4.03
C THR A 185 12.01 3.59 4.24
N GLY A 186 13.27 3.21 4.18
CA GLY A 186 13.72 1.87 4.52
C GLY A 186 15.20 1.82 4.89
N ASP A 187 15.74 0.64 5.13
CA ASP A 187 17.17 0.46 5.41
C ASP A 187 17.95 0.07 4.16
N ARG A 188 17.46 -0.93 3.42
CA ARG A 188 18.16 -1.54 2.29
C ARG A 188 17.25 -1.75 1.09
N GLU A 189 17.77 -1.50 -0.12
CA GLU A 189 17.08 -1.71 -1.40
C GLU A 189 15.76 -0.91 -1.42
N VAL A 190 15.92 0.41 -1.32
CA VAL A 190 14.81 1.37 -1.20
C VAL A 190 14.68 2.13 -2.51
N GLY A 191 13.51 2.05 -3.14
CA GLY A 191 13.20 2.74 -4.39
C GLY A 191 11.96 3.62 -4.25
N GLY A 192 11.90 4.74 -4.97
CA GLY A 192 10.68 5.57 -4.96
C GLY A 192 9.44 4.84 -5.48
N LEU A 193 9.61 3.92 -6.44
CA LEU A 193 8.53 3.08 -6.97
C LEU A 193 8.69 1.60 -6.59
N VAL A 194 9.86 1.03 -6.87
CA VAL A 194 10.14 -0.40 -6.66
C VAL A 194 11.37 -0.57 -5.77
N GLY A 195 11.24 -1.29 -4.65
CA GLY A 195 12.39 -1.56 -3.77
C GLY A 195 13.45 -2.41 -4.46
N ARG A 196 13.05 -3.65 -4.81
CA ARG A 196 13.89 -4.60 -5.54
C ARG A 196 13.19 -5.14 -6.78
N ASN A 197 13.87 -5.07 -7.91
CA ASN A 197 13.49 -5.74 -9.16
C ASN A 197 14.42 -6.93 -9.40
N TYR A 198 13.88 -8.15 -9.38
CA TYR A 198 14.61 -9.40 -9.56
C TYR A 198 14.04 -10.14 -10.77
N GLN A 199 14.75 -10.12 -11.89
CA GLN A 199 14.30 -10.71 -13.16
C GLN A 199 12.92 -10.20 -13.66
N GLY A 200 12.37 -9.16 -13.04
CA GLY A 200 11.11 -8.54 -13.41
C GLY A 200 11.28 -7.38 -14.40
N THR A 201 10.16 -6.86 -14.86
CA THR A 201 10.08 -5.72 -15.78
C THR A 201 9.46 -4.51 -15.10
N VAL A 202 10.11 -3.35 -15.25
CA VAL A 202 9.57 -2.03 -14.88
C VAL A 202 9.63 -1.15 -16.14
N SER A 203 8.48 -0.74 -16.67
CA SER A 203 8.44 0.08 -17.90
C SER A 203 7.47 1.24 -17.80
N ASP A 204 7.78 2.37 -18.44
CA ASP A 204 6.84 3.50 -18.52
C ASP A 204 6.40 3.99 -17.13
N CYS A 205 7.32 4.02 -16.17
CA CYS A 205 7.00 4.35 -14.79
C CYS A 205 7.74 5.60 -14.30
N TYR A 206 7.21 6.27 -13.28
CA TYR A 206 7.97 7.33 -12.62
C TYR A 206 7.79 7.43 -11.11
N ALA A 207 8.76 8.04 -10.45
CA ALA A 207 8.69 8.36 -9.02
C ALA A 207 9.11 9.81 -8.73
N THR A 208 8.44 10.45 -7.78
CA THR A 208 8.77 11.82 -7.33
C THR A 208 8.87 11.96 -5.81
N GLY A 209 8.44 10.98 -5.03
CA GLY A 209 8.49 11.07 -3.58
C GLY A 209 9.91 10.99 -3.01
N ALA A 210 10.13 11.63 -1.86
CA ALA A 210 11.39 11.57 -1.13
C ALA A 210 11.75 10.12 -0.78
N VAL A 211 13.01 9.72 -1.01
CA VAL A 211 13.49 8.37 -0.72
C VAL A 211 14.60 8.43 0.31
N THR A 212 14.43 7.73 1.44
CA THR A 212 15.40 7.66 2.53
C THR A 212 15.79 6.22 2.80
N GLY A 213 17.10 5.95 2.86
CA GLY A 213 17.65 4.67 3.33
C GLY A 213 19.17 4.67 3.39
N ASN A 214 19.75 3.51 3.72
CA ASN A 214 21.18 3.38 3.99
C ASN A 214 21.95 2.69 2.86
N THR A 215 21.40 1.60 2.30
CA THR A 215 22.10 0.76 1.31
C THR A 215 21.25 0.54 0.07
N ARG A 216 21.81 0.77 -1.14
CA ARG A 216 21.11 0.60 -2.43
C ARG A 216 19.81 1.39 -2.47
N VAL A 217 19.94 2.70 -2.34
CA VAL A 217 18.83 3.66 -2.40
C VAL A 217 18.79 4.24 -3.80
N GLY A 218 17.61 4.26 -4.42
CA GLY A 218 17.43 4.78 -5.76
C GLY A 218 16.16 5.59 -5.89
N GLY A 219 16.19 6.62 -6.75
CA GLY A 219 15.03 7.47 -6.97
C GLY A 219 13.81 6.73 -7.54
N LEU A 220 14.01 5.73 -8.42
CA LEU A 220 12.95 4.90 -8.98
C LEU A 220 12.99 3.46 -8.43
N VAL A 221 14.10 2.76 -8.71
CA VAL A 221 14.38 1.39 -8.27
C VAL A 221 15.57 1.38 -7.32
N GLY A 222 15.44 0.73 -6.17
CA GLY A 222 16.51 0.59 -5.18
C GLY A 222 17.61 -0.39 -5.62
N TYR A 223 17.21 -1.58 -6.06
CA TYR A 223 18.13 -2.59 -6.61
C TYR A 223 17.52 -3.38 -7.77
N ASN A 224 18.28 -3.51 -8.86
CA ASN A 224 17.88 -4.25 -10.04
C ASN A 224 18.84 -5.42 -10.27
N TYR A 225 18.34 -6.66 -10.16
CA TYR A 225 19.11 -7.88 -10.37
C TYR A 225 18.54 -8.66 -11.55
N SER A 226 19.25 -8.63 -12.68
CA SER A 226 18.85 -9.27 -13.93
C SER A 226 17.45 -8.91 -14.43
N GLY A 227 16.85 -7.83 -13.92
CA GLY A 227 15.57 -7.30 -14.38
C GLY A 227 15.76 -6.19 -15.41
N THR A 228 14.67 -5.82 -16.07
CA THR A 228 14.64 -4.76 -17.09
C THR A 228 13.97 -3.51 -16.52
N VAL A 229 14.59 -2.36 -16.71
CA VAL A 229 13.99 -1.04 -16.43
C VAL A 229 14.10 -0.18 -17.69
N SER A 230 12.98 0.21 -18.27
CA SER A 230 12.93 0.94 -19.55
C SER A 230 11.93 2.10 -19.51
N ASN A 231 12.18 3.15 -20.29
CA ASN A 231 11.31 4.31 -20.45
C ASN A 231 10.75 4.87 -19.12
N SER A 232 11.56 4.87 -18.07
CA SER A 232 11.11 5.17 -16.71
C SER A 232 12.02 6.20 -16.05
N TYR A 233 11.45 7.03 -15.18
CA TYR A 233 12.09 8.26 -14.71
C TYR A 233 11.96 8.47 -13.21
N TRP A 234 12.84 9.27 -12.61
CA TRP A 234 12.58 9.83 -11.29
C TRP A 234 12.95 11.31 -11.24
N ASP A 235 12.26 12.05 -10.37
CA ASP A 235 12.63 13.43 -10.06
C ASP A 235 13.81 13.43 -9.08
N MET A 236 14.99 13.86 -9.53
CA MET A 236 16.21 13.88 -8.72
C MET A 236 16.13 14.86 -7.53
N GLN A 237 15.33 15.92 -7.64
CA GLN A 237 15.28 17.00 -6.67
C GLN A 237 14.30 16.66 -5.55
N THR A 238 13.11 16.18 -5.89
CA THR A 238 12.09 15.84 -4.88
C THR A 238 12.35 14.49 -4.23
N SER A 239 12.95 13.53 -4.95
CA SER A 239 13.37 12.26 -4.34
C SER A 239 14.55 12.40 -3.40
N GLY A 240 15.38 13.44 -3.58
CA GLY A 240 16.67 13.57 -2.92
C GLY A 240 17.73 12.58 -3.43
N GLN A 241 17.47 11.85 -4.52
CA GLN A 241 18.34 10.81 -5.06
C GLN A 241 18.95 11.21 -6.41
N SER A 242 20.27 11.24 -6.47
CA SER A 242 21.02 11.48 -7.72
C SER A 242 21.18 10.23 -8.58
N THR A 243 20.88 9.04 -8.06
CA THR A 243 21.04 7.76 -8.75
C THR A 243 19.84 6.83 -8.55
N SER A 244 19.76 5.79 -9.38
CA SER A 244 18.82 4.67 -9.23
C SER A 244 19.39 3.44 -9.92
N ALA A 245 18.95 2.23 -9.53
CA ALA A 245 19.39 0.98 -10.16
C ALA A 245 18.86 0.77 -11.59
N GLY A 246 17.96 1.64 -12.06
CA GLY A 246 17.44 1.66 -13.42
C GLY A 246 16.59 2.90 -13.70
N GLY A 247 16.28 3.14 -14.97
CA GLY A 247 15.59 4.36 -15.41
C GLY A 247 16.55 5.56 -15.60
N ALA A 248 15.99 6.75 -15.83
CA ALA A 248 16.75 7.99 -16.01
C ALA A 248 16.30 9.09 -15.05
N GLY A 249 17.26 9.70 -14.36
CA GLY A 249 17.01 10.85 -13.48
C GLY A 249 16.67 12.08 -14.30
N LYS A 250 15.68 12.83 -13.82
CA LYS A 250 15.19 14.07 -14.43
C LYS A 250 15.06 15.15 -13.37
N THR A 251 15.24 16.40 -13.79
CA THR A 251 14.91 17.55 -12.94
C THR A 251 13.38 17.66 -12.81
N THR A 252 12.91 18.32 -11.76
CA THR A 252 11.49 18.67 -11.57
C THR A 252 10.93 19.46 -12.74
N ALA A 253 11.76 20.26 -13.41
CA ALA A 253 11.36 20.97 -14.61
C ALA A 253 11.12 20.01 -15.79
N GLU A 254 12.06 19.09 -16.06
CA GLU A 254 11.93 18.06 -17.10
C GLU A 254 10.76 17.11 -16.83
N MET A 255 10.51 16.74 -15.57
CA MET A 255 9.38 15.89 -15.17
C MET A 255 8.01 16.52 -15.45
N LYS A 256 7.96 17.79 -15.84
CA LYS A 256 6.74 18.51 -16.26
C LYS A 256 6.67 18.73 -17.78
N GLN A 257 7.67 18.28 -18.53
CA GLN A 257 7.71 18.43 -19.99
C GLN A 257 7.23 17.15 -20.66
N GLN A 258 6.25 17.26 -21.55
CA GLN A 258 5.78 16.13 -22.37
C GLN A 258 6.92 15.47 -23.16
N ALA A 259 7.92 16.25 -23.59
CA ALA A 259 9.10 15.76 -24.29
C ALA A 259 9.97 14.79 -23.47
N THR A 260 9.81 14.75 -22.15
CA THR A 260 10.47 13.75 -21.28
C THR A 260 9.82 12.38 -21.40
N PHE A 261 8.51 12.34 -21.66
CA PHE A 261 7.68 11.15 -21.67
C PHE A 261 7.29 10.76 -23.10
N VAL A 262 8.29 10.63 -23.97
CA VAL A 262 8.06 10.27 -25.37
C VAL A 262 7.43 8.88 -25.45
N GLY A 263 6.35 8.76 -26.21
CA GLY A 263 5.60 7.52 -26.38
C GLY A 263 4.59 7.21 -25.26
N TRP A 264 4.48 8.09 -24.25
CA TRP A 264 3.43 7.98 -23.24
C TRP A 264 2.13 8.60 -23.75
N ASP A 265 1.01 7.95 -23.45
CA ASP A 265 -0.32 8.45 -23.76
C ASP A 265 -0.85 9.26 -22.58
N PHE A 266 -1.14 10.54 -22.82
CA PHE A 266 -1.72 11.47 -21.84
C PHE A 266 -3.19 11.77 -22.13
N THR A 267 -3.82 11.06 -23.06
CA THR A 267 -5.15 11.39 -23.61
C THR A 267 -6.30 10.54 -23.07
N SER A 268 -6.06 9.74 -22.02
CA SER A 268 -7.11 8.99 -21.31
C SER A 268 -7.85 9.83 -20.28
#